data_AF-A0A835IHM1-F1
#
_entry.id   AF-A0A835IHM1-F1
#
_cell.length_a   1.000
_cell.length_b   1.000
_cell.length_c   1.000
_cell.angle_alpha   90.00
_cell.angle_beta   90.00
_cell.angle_gamma   90.00
#
_symmetry.space_group_name_H-M   'P 1'
#
loop_
_entity.id
_entity.type
_entity.pdbx_description
1 polymer ?
#
loop_
_entity_poly.entity_id
_entity_poly.type
_entity_poly.pdbx_seq_one_letter_code
_entity_poly.pdbx_strand_id
1 'polypeptide(L)'
;MISGYARIGLVNEALGLFREMQKVGIRPDEVTMVSVITACATSGALDLGKWVHAFIDKHVIKVDLELTTALINMYARCGCIERSKKLFDEMPVKDTKAWSSMIVGLAIHGLAEDALDVFAKMQKDNVRPNQVTFIGVLSACAHRGLVSEGRSYWSIMIEFGIEPLMEHYGCMVDLLCRAGLVEEAYGFVETMHISRIQ
;
A
#
# COMPACT_ATOMS: atom_id res chain seq x y z
N MET A 1 -13.20 2.93 -17.89
CA MET A 1 -13.72 4.19 -17.32
C MET A 1 -13.79 4.15 -15.79
N ILE A 2 -14.42 3.15 -15.16
CA ILE A 2 -14.45 3.01 -13.68
C ILE A 2 -13.03 3.03 -13.08
N SER A 3 -12.11 2.25 -13.66
CA SER A 3 -10.69 2.22 -13.25
C SER A 3 -9.97 3.57 -13.37
N GLY A 4 -10.38 4.43 -14.30
CA GLY A 4 -9.81 5.78 -14.46
C GLY A 4 -10.18 6.68 -13.28
N TYR A 5 -11.47 6.75 -12.95
CA TYR A 5 -11.95 7.50 -11.78
C TYR A 5 -11.40 6.95 -10.46
N ALA A 6 -11.28 5.63 -10.34
CA ALA A 6 -10.73 4.97 -9.17
C ALA A 6 -9.30 5.40 -8.85
N ARG A 7 -8.45 5.53 -9.87
CA ARG A 7 -7.04 5.95 -9.71
C ARG A 7 -6.88 7.39 -9.23
N ILE A 8 -7.89 8.24 -9.48
CA ILE A 8 -7.86 9.66 -9.12
C ILE A 8 -8.64 9.90 -7.80
N GLY A 9 -9.23 8.86 -7.20
CA GLY A 9 -10.03 9.00 -5.97
C GLY A 9 -11.40 9.63 -6.18
N LEU A 10 -11.91 9.62 -7.40
CA LEU A 10 -13.25 10.11 -7.73
C LEU A 10 -14.27 8.98 -7.50
N VAL A 11 -14.49 8.68 -6.22
CA VAL A 11 -15.29 7.53 -5.79
C VAL A 11 -16.77 7.65 -6.17
N ASN A 12 -17.33 8.86 -6.18
CA ASN A 12 -18.73 9.07 -6.54
C ASN A 12 -18.96 8.80 -8.03
N GLU A 13 -18.02 9.19 -8.88
CA GLU A 13 -18.03 8.98 -10.33
C GLU A 13 -17.79 7.50 -10.66
N ALA A 14 -16.83 6.86 -10.00
CA ALA A 14 -16.58 5.43 -10.13
C ALA A 14 -17.83 4.61 -9.75
N LEU A 15 -18.48 4.96 -8.65
CA LEU A 15 -19.74 4.34 -8.23
C LEU A 15 -20.92 4.67 -9.15
N GLY A 16 -20.98 5.90 -9.66
CA GLY A 16 -22.02 6.31 -10.61
C GLY A 16 -22.00 5.39 -11.82
N LEU A 17 -20.82 5.20 -12.41
CA LEU A 17 -20.63 4.26 -13.52
C LEU A 17 -20.90 2.80 -13.14
N PHE A 18 -20.50 2.37 -11.94
CA PHE A 18 -20.82 1.03 -11.45
C PHE A 18 -22.34 0.82 -11.33
N ARG A 19 -23.09 1.81 -10.83
CA ARG A 19 -24.55 1.74 -10.75
C ARG A 19 -25.21 1.74 -12.12
N GLU A 20 -24.71 2.54 -13.07
CA GLU A 20 -25.22 2.55 -14.45
C GLU A 20 -24.97 1.20 -15.13
N MET A 21 -23.79 0.61 -14.96
CA MET A 21 -23.46 -0.74 -15.44
C MET A 21 -24.50 -1.77 -14.96
N GLN A 22 -24.88 -1.70 -13.68
CA GLN A 22 -25.91 -2.59 -13.11
C GLN A 22 -27.30 -2.32 -13.70
N LYS A 23 -27.68 -1.05 -13.89
CA LYS A 23 -28.99 -0.67 -14.46
C LYS A 23 -29.18 -1.19 -15.88
N VAL A 24 -28.11 -1.23 -16.69
CA VAL A 24 -28.15 -1.79 -18.05
C VAL A 24 -27.97 -3.31 -18.09
N GLY A 25 -28.01 -3.98 -16.92
CA GLY A 25 -27.99 -5.43 -16.81
C GLY A 25 -26.61 -6.09 -16.94
N ILE A 26 -25.53 -5.30 -16.95
CA ILE A 26 -24.17 -5.84 -17.02
C ILE A 26 -23.72 -6.24 -15.61
N ARG A 27 -23.29 -7.49 -15.46
CA ARG A 27 -22.81 -8.01 -14.17
C ARG A 27 -21.38 -7.56 -13.90
N PRO A 28 -21.09 -6.98 -12.71
CA PRO A 28 -19.73 -6.71 -12.29
C PRO A 28 -18.91 -7.99 -12.15
N ASP A 29 -17.67 -7.94 -12.60
CA ASP A 29 -16.65 -8.97 -12.42
C ASP A 29 -15.59 -8.53 -11.40
N GLU A 30 -14.62 -9.40 -11.11
CA GLU A 30 -13.53 -9.13 -10.17
C GLU A 30 -12.76 -7.85 -10.50
N VAL A 31 -12.51 -7.59 -11.78
CA VAL A 31 -11.77 -6.40 -12.25
C VAL A 31 -12.56 -5.12 -11.98
N THR A 32 -13.87 -5.16 -12.20
CA THR A 32 -14.78 -4.08 -11.85
C THR A 32 -14.75 -3.81 -10.35
N MET A 33 -14.79 -4.87 -9.53
CA MET A 33 -14.78 -4.74 -8.07
C MET A 33 -13.44 -4.21 -7.53
N VAL A 34 -12.31 -4.66 -8.07
CA VAL A 34 -10.97 -4.10 -7.77
C VAL A 34 -10.96 -2.59 -8.03
N SER A 35 -11.53 -2.15 -9.15
CA SER A 35 -11.60 -0.74 -9.50
C SER A 35 -12.43 0.06 -8.48
N VAL A 36 -13.63 -0.41 -8.14
CA VAL A 36 -14.51 0.27 -7.16
C VAL A 36 -13.86 0.31 -5.77
N ILE A 37 -13.25 -0.79 -5.33
CA ILE A 37 -12.53 -0.87 -4.04
C ILE A 37 -11.34 0.08 -4.00
N THR A 38 -10.58 0.18 -5.09
CA THR A 38 -9.45 1.10 -5.21
C THR A 38 -9.92 2.56 -5.07
N ALA A 39 -11.08 2.90 -5.63
CA ALA A 39 -11.68 4.22 -5.46
C ALA A 39 -12.01 4.51 -3.99
N CYS A 40 -12.55 3.52 -3.27
CA CYS A 40 -12.84 3.63 -1.84
C CYS A 40 -11.57 3.82 -1.01
N ALA A 41 -10.52 3.04 -1.31
CA ALA A 41 -9.22 3.12 -0.65
C ALA A 41 -8.58 4.50 -0.82
N THR A 42 -8.61 5.05 -2.04
CA THR A 42 -8.03 6.37 -2.34
C THR A 42 -8.80 7.51 -1.69
N SER A 43 -10.11 7.35 -1.50
CA SER A 43 -10.98 8.38 -0.91
C SER A 43 -11.13 8.26 0.61
N GLY A 44 -10.54 7.22 1.23
CA GLY A 44 -10.78 6.93 2.64
C GLY A 44 -12.23 6.55 2.98
N ALA A 45 -13.02 6.12 2.00
CA ALA A 45 -14.46 5.89 2.16
C ALA A 45 -14.78 4.51 2.77
N LEU A 46 -14.54 4.35 4.07
CA LEU A 46 -14.65 3.07 4.78
C LEU A 46 -16.03 2.42 4.66
N ASP A 47 -17.10 3.17 4.92
CA ASP A 47 -18.46 2.61 4.93
C ASP A 47 -18.89 2.14 3.56
N LEU A 48 -18.48 2.87 2.53
CA LEU A 48 -18.67 2.43 1.16
C LEU A 48 -17.84 1.18 0.86
N GLY A 49 -16.56 1.15 1.24
CA GLY A 49 -15.72 -0.04 1.07
C GLY A 49 -16.31 -1.27 1.74
N LYS A 50 -16.90 -1.13 2.94
CA LYS A 50 -17.65 -2.21 3.62
C LYS A 50 -18.88 -2.63 2.83
N TRP A 51 -19.64 -1.69 2.28
CA TRP A 51 -20.79 -1.98 1.44
C TRP A 51 -20.40 -2.74 0.17
N VAL A 52 -19.32 -2.32 -0.50
CA VAL A 52 -18.78 -2.98 -1.69
C VAL A 52 -18.29 -4.39 -1.37
N HIS A 53 -17.62 -4.59 -0.23
CA HIS A 53 -17.22 -5.93 0.21
C HIS A 53 -18.43 -6.83 0.47
N ALA A 54 -19.44 -6.35 1.20
CA ALA A 54 -20.67 -7.11 1.41
C ALA A 54 -21.42 -7.40 0.08
N PHE A 55 -21.30 -6.51 -0.91
CA PHE A 55 -21.85 -6.73 -2.24
C PHE A 55 -21.16 -7.89 -2.96
N ILE A 56 -19.83 -8.00 -2.87
CA ILE A 56 -19.02 -9.10 -3.43
C ILE A 56 -19.52 -10.44 -2.87
N ASP A 57 -19.63 -10.53 -1.54
CA ASP A 57 -20.08 -11.75 -0.85
C ASP A 57 -21.51 -12.13 -1.26
N LYS A 58 -22.42 -11.15 -1.25
CA LYS A 58 -23.84 -11.36 -1.56
C LYS A 58 -24.07 -11.85 -2.99
N HIS A 59 -23.26 -11.39 -3.95
CA HIS A 59 -23.40 -11.75 -5.36
C HIS A 59 -22.47 -12.89 -5.78
N VAL A 60 -21.76 -13.50 -4.83
CA VAL A 60 -20.85 -14.62 -5.06
C VAL A 60 -19.83 -14.29 -6.15
N ILE A 61 -19.34 -13.04 -6.15
CA ILE A 61 -18.27 -12.63 -7.06
C ILE A 61 -17.00 -13.36 -6.62
N LYS A 62 -16.31 -13.97 -7.58
CA LYS A 62 -15.07 -14.70 -7.31
C LYS A 62 -14.05 -13.76 -6.64
N VAL A 63 -13.61 -14.13 -5.45
CA VAL A 63 -12.54 -13.44 -4.73
C VAL A 63 -11.23 -14.13 -5.03
N ASP A 64 -10.44 -13.53 -5.92
CA ASP A 64 -9.10 -13.99 -6.25
C ASP A 64 -8.03 -13.21 -5.47
N LEU A 65 -6.76 -13.51 -5.76
CA LEU A 65 -5.61 -12.89 -5.11
C LEU A 65 -5.61 -11.37 -5.27
N GLU A 66 -5.98 -10.88 -6.45
CA GLU A 66 -5.97 -9.45 -6.76
C GLU A 66 -7.10 -8.71 -6.02
N LEU A 67 -8.31 -9.28 -6.03
CA LEU A 67 -9.44 -8.70 -5.30
C LEU A 67 -9.22 -8.72 -3.78
N THR A 68 -8.62 -9.78 -3.24
CA THR A 68 -8.26 -9.87 -1.82
C THR A 68 -7.23 -8.81 -1.44
N THR A 69 -6.19 -8.64 -2.27
CA THR A 69 -5.16 -7.61 -2.07
C THR A 69 -5.75 -6.20 -2.12
N ALA A 70 -6.70 -5.94 -3.03
CA ALA A 70 -7.40 -4.67 -3.09
C ALA A 70 -8.23 -4.40 -1.83
N LEU A 71 -8.91 -5.41 -1.28
CA LEU A 71 -9.65 -5.31 -0.02
C LEU A 71 -8.74 -5.03 1.18
N ILE A 72 -7.59 -5.71 1.27
CA ILE A 72 -6.57 -5.48 2.31
C ILE A 72 -6.11 -4.02 2.27
N ASN A 73 -5.73 -3.53 1.08
CA ASN A 73 -5.31 -2.15 0.88
C ASN A 73 -6.42 -1.14 1.23
N MET A 74 -7.66 -1.41 0.84
CA MET A 74 -8.80 -0.54 1.16
C MET A 74 -9.02 -0.46 2.67
N TYR A 75 -9.10 -1.59 3.37
CA TYR A 75 -9.29 -1.57 4.83
C TYR A 75 -8.14 -0.90 5.55
N ALA A 76 -6.89 -1.14 5.13
CA ALA A 76 -5.73 -0.48 5.70
C ALA A 76 -5.79 1.03 5.50
N ARG A 77 -5.97 1.52 4.27
CA ARG A 77 -6.03 2.97 3.98
C ARG A 77 -7.22 3.68 4.62
N CYS A 78 -8.31 2.96 4.86
CA CYS A 78 -9.49 3.46 5.55
C CYS A 78 -9.41 3.35 7.09
N GLY A 79 -8.28 2.93 7.65
CA GLY A 79 -8.06 2.89 9.11
C GLY A 79 -8.68 1.70 9.83
N CYS A 80 -9.14 0.67 9.12
CA CYS A 80 -9.66 -0.56 9.72
C CYS A 80 -8.60 -1.67 9.61
N ILE A 81 -7.49 -1.49 10.33
CA ILE A 81 -6.30 -2.35 10.21
C ILE A 81 -6.59 -3.78 10.66
N GLU A 82 -7.47 -3.98 11.63
CA GLU A 82 -7.83 -5.31 12.13
C GLU A 82 -8.47 -6.17 11.02
N ARG A 83 -9.34 -5.58 10.20
CA ARG A 83 -9.93 -6.27 9.04
C ARG A 83 -8.90 -6.52 7.94
N SER A 84 -8.01 -5.57 7.71
CA SER A 84 -6.92 -5.71 6.74
C SER A 84 -6.00 -6.88 7.12
N LYS A 85 -5.56 -6.93 8.38
CA LYS A 85 -4.73 -8.01 8.94
C LYS A 85 -5.44 -9.36 8.89
N LYS A 86 -6.72 -9.41 9.25
CA LYS A 86 -7.52 -10.64 9.16
C LYS A 86 -7.54 -11.21 7.73
N LEU A 87 -7.87 -10.37 6.74
CA LEU A 87 -7.88 -10.81 5.34
C LEU A 87 -6.50 -11.27 4.89
N PHE A 88 -5.46 -10.52 5.26
CA PHE A 88 -4.08 -10.88 4.96
C PHE A 88 -3.71 -12.25 5.55
N ASP A 89 -3.97 -12.47 6.84
CA ASP A 89 -3.66 -13.74 7.52
C ASP A 89 -4.42 -14.93 6.90
N GLU A 90 -5.67 -14.73 6.49
CA GLU A 90 -6.52 -15.73 5.83
C GLU A 90 -6.08 -16.08 4.38
N MET A 91 -5.21 -15.28 3.74
CA MET A 91 -4.70 -15.58 2.40
C MET A 91 -3.83 -16.85 2.40
N PRO A 92 -4.19 -17.90 1.64
CA PRO A 92 -3.38 -19.12 1.56
C PRO A 92 -2.06 -18.91 0.81
N VAL A 93 -2.06 -17.99 -0.17
CA VAL A 93 -0.89 -17.58 -0.94
C VAL A 93 -0.87 -16.06 -0.98
N LYS A 94 0.29 -15.47 -0.71
CA LYS A 94 0.50 -14.02 -0.67
C LYS A 94 1.58 -13.65 -1.68
N ASP A 95 1.27 -12.77 -2.62
CA ASP A 95 2.26 -12.22 -3.54
C ASP A 95 2.91 -10.95 -2.96
N THR A 96 3.93 -10.44 -3.65
CA THR A 96 4.63 -9.21 -3.27
C THR A 96 3.67 -8.03 -3.07
N LYS A 97 2.55 -7.95 -3.81
CA LYS A 97 1.57 -6.87 -3.66
C LYS A 97 0.81 -6.98 -2.34
N ALA A 98 0.38 -8.18 -1.94
CA ALA A 98 -0.30 -8.40 -0.67
C ALA A 98 0.62 -8.04 0.52
N TRP A 99 1.86 -8.51 0.51
CA TRP A 99 2.87 -8.18 1.53
C TRP A 99 3.11 -6.68 1.61
N SER A 100 3.38 -6.04 0.46
CA SER A 100 3.64 -4.59 0.41
C SER A 100 2.44 -3.78 0.89
N SER A 101 1.21 -4.17 0.52
CA SER A 101 -0.02 -3.50 0.96
C SER A 101 -0.17 -3.53 2.48
N MET A 102 0.15 -4.66 3.11
CA MET A 102 0.06 -4.77 4.56
C MET A 102 1.16 -3.96 5.27
N ILE A 103 2.41 -4.03 4.78
CA ILE A 103 3.54 -3.27 5.35
C ILE A 103 3.27 -1.76 5.28
N VAL A 104 2.86 -1.25 4.11
CA VAL A 104 2.50 0.16 3.94
C VAL A 104 1.31 0.52 4.85
N GLY A 105 0.29 -0.33 4.89
CA GLY A 105 -0.87 -0.16 5.76
C GLY A 105 -0.48 0.00 7.23
N LEU A 106 0.38 -0.85 7.77
CA LEU A 106 0.84 -0.76 9.15
C LEU A 106 1.69 0.51 9.38
N ALA A 107 2.58 0.82 8.43
CA ALA A 107 3.44 1.99 8.51
C ALA A 107 2.66 3.31 8.60
N ILE A 108 1.64 3.51 7.75
CA ILE A 108 0.83 4.74 7.75
C ILE A 108 0.03 4.94 9.04
N HIS A 109 -0.26 3.86 9.78
CA HIS A 109 -0.94 3.90 11.08
C HIS A 109 0.01 3.93 12.27
N GLY A 110 1.31 4.12 12.03
CA GLY A 110 2.31 4.21 13.09
C GLY A 110 2.64 2.88 13.77
N LEU A 111 2.16 1.76 13.22
CA LEU A 111 2.41 0.40 13.72
C LEU A 111 3.72 -0.14 13.14
N ALA A 112 4.82 0.56 13.40
CA ALA A 112 6.11 0.25 12.76
C ALA A 112 6.63 -1.14 13.13
N GLU A 113 6.50 -1.54 14.39
CA GLU A 113 6.95 -2.87 14.87
C GLU A 113 6.21 -3.98 14.11
N ASP A 114 4.89 -3.89 13.99
CA ASP A 114 4.10 -4.82 13.16
C ASP A 114 4.53 -4.77 11.68
N ALA A 115 4.82 -3.59 11.13
CA ALA A 115 5.24 -3.45 9.74
C ALA A 115 6.59 -4.15 9.47
N LEU A 116 7.55 -4.00 10.37
CA LEU A 116 8.87 -4.64 10.30
C LEU A 116 8.76 -6.15 10.54
N ASP A 117 7.86 -6.60 11.42
CA ASP A 117 7.56 -8.02 11.62
C ASP A 117 6.97 -8.66 10.36
N VAL A 118 6.05 -7.96 9.68
CA VAL A 118 5.49 -8.42 8.40
C VAL A 118 6.57 -8.45 7.31
N PHE A 119 7.48 -7.47 7.27
CA PHE A 119 8.62 -7.50 6.36
C PHE A 119 9.58 -8.67 6.63
N ALA A 120 9.90 -8.94 7.89
CA ALA A 120 10.74 -10.08 8.27
C ALA A 120 10.09 -11.43 7.89
N LYS A 121 8.76 -11.55 8.04
CA LYS A 121 7.99 -12.72 7.56
C LYS A 121 8.04 -12.86 6.04
N MET A 122 7.87 -11.76 5.30
CA MET A 122 8.00 -11.74 3.84
C MET A 122 9.34 -12.31 3.37
N GLN A 123 10.43 -11.91 4.04
CA GLN A 123 11.78 -12.41 3.75
C GLN A 123 11.93 -13.90 4.10
N LYS A 124 11.39 -14.34 5.24
CA LYS A 124 11.37 -15.77 5.63
C LYS A 124 10.62 -16.64 4.62
N ASP A 125 9.55 -16.12 4.06
CA ASP A 125 8.75 -16.80 3.03
C ASP A 125 9.40 -16.71 1.63
N ASN A 126 10.61 -16.17 1.53
CA ASN A 126 11.38 -15.99 0.29
C ASN A 126 10.63 -15.17 -0.78
N VAL A 127 9.76 -14.25 -0.36
CA VAL A 127 9.06 -13.35 -1.29
C VAL A 127 9.92 -12.12 -1.50
N ARG A 128 10.29 -11.86 -2.76
CA ARG A 128 11.17 -10.73 -3.11
C ARG A 128 10.46 -9.39 -2.84
N PRO A 129 11.04 -8.49 -2.01
CA PRO A 129 10.59 -7.12 -1.85
C PRO A 129 10.64 -6.32 -3.16
N ASN A 130 9.79 -5.31 -3.29
CA ASN A 130 9.83 -4.34 -4.39
C ASN A 130 9.93 -2.90 -3.85
N GLN A 131 9.86 -1.92 -4.76
CA GLN A 131 9.87 -0.49 -4.40
C GLN A 131 8.82 -0.16 -3.34
N VAL A 132 7.57 -0.63 -3.52
CA VAL A 132 6.47 -0.34 -2.59
C VAL A 132 6.73 -0.94 -1.21
N THR A 133 7.35 -2.12 -1.15
CA THR A 133 7.75 -2.73 0.12
C THR A 133 8.69 -1.82 0.90
N PHE A 134 9.74 -1.29 0.26
CA PHE A 134 10.72 -0.44 0.94
C PHE A 134 10.20 0.96 1.25
N ILE A 135 9.26 1.51 0.47
CA ILE A 135 8.53 2.72 0.89
C ILE A 135 7.85 2.49 2.23
N GLY A 136 7.15 1.36 2.40
CA GLY A 136 6.49 1.01 3.66
C GLY A 136 7.47 0.84 4.82
N VAL A 137 8.56 0.09 4.62
CA VAL A 137 9.59 -0.13 5.65
C VAL A 137 10.27 1.18 6.08
N LEU A 138 10.67 2.02 5.13
CA LEU A 138 11.31 3.30 5.43
C LEU A 138 10.33 4.29 6.08
N SER A 139 9.06 4.30 5.66
CA SER A 139 8.01 5.10 6.32
C SER A 139 7.81 4.67 7.78
N ALA A 140 7.80 3.36 8.05
CA ALA A 140 7.71 2.83 9.40
C ALA A 140 8.89 3.30 10.28
N CYS A 141 10.11 3.30 9.72
CA CYS A 141 11.29 3.82 10.40
C CYS A 141 11.16 5.33 10.69
N ALA A 142 10.74 6.12 9.70
CA ALA A 142 10.55 7.56 9.82
C ALA A 142 9.56 7.94 10.93
N HIS A 143 8.40 7.27 10.97
CA HIS A 143 7.36 7.54 11.96
C HIS A 143 7.78 7.23 13.41
N ARG A 144 8.75 6.34 13.62
CA ARG A 144 9.27 5.98 14.95
C ARG A 144 10.65 6.53 15.26
N GLY A 145 11.27 7.27 14.33
CA GLY A 145 12.62 7.80 14.51
C GLY A 145 13.71 6.73 14.55
N LEU A 146 13.49 5.58 13.90
CA LEU A 146 14.44 4.46 13.87
C LEU A 146 15.54 4.73 12.83
N VAL A 147 16.45 5.65 13.15
CA VAL A 147 17.49 6.15 12.23
C VAL A 147 18.44 5.05 11.79
N SER A 148 18.90 4.21 12.72
CA SER A 148 19.79 3.08 12.44
C SER A 148 19.17 2.08 11.48
N GLU A 149 17.92 1.73 11.72
CA GLU A 149 17.15 0.77 10.94
C GLU A 149 16.83 1.33 9.57
N GLY A 150 16.42 2.60 9.47
CA GLY A 150 16.18 3.27 8.19
C GLY A 150 17.41 3.24 7.28
N ARG A 151 18.62 3.49 7.83
CA ARG A 151 19.88 3.36 7.07
C ARG A 151 20.14 1.92 6.64
N SER A 152 19.97 0.97 7.55
CA SER A 152 20.17 -0.45 7.25
C SER A 152 19.24 -0.89 6.13
N TYR A 153 17.95 -0.55 6.20
CA TYR A 153 16.97 -0.89 5.16
C TYR A 153 17.20 -0.15 3.85
N TRP A 154 17.76 1.07 3.87
CA TRP A 154 18.23 1.73 2.65
C TRP A 154 19.33 0.91 1.96
N SER A 155 20.37 0.50 2.71
CA SER A 155 21.43 -0.35 2.16
C SER A 155 20.90 -1.67 1.62
N ILE A 156 20.02 -2.34 2.38
CA ILE A 156 19.37 -3.60 1.96
C ILE A 156 18.57 -3.38 0.67
N MET A 157 17.85 -2.28 0.51
CA MET A 157 17.10 -1.97 -0.72
C MET A 157 18.02 -1.94 -1.94
N ILE A 158 19.18 -1.26 -1.83
CA ILE A 158 20.18 -1.19 -2.89
C ILE A 158 20.77 -2.59 -3.19
N GLU A 159 21.03 -3.39 -2.15
CA GLU A 159 21.53 -4.77 -2.29
C GLU A 159 20.52 -5.67 -3.03
N PHE A 160 19.22 -5.44 -2.89
CA PHE A 160 18.18 -6.11 -3.67
C PHE A 160 18.12 -5.64 -5.14
N GLY A 161 18.95 -4.67 -5.53
CA GLY A 161 18.98 -4.05 -6.85
C GLY A 161 17.76 -3.15 -7.11
N ILE A 162 17.16 -2.60 -6.05
CA ILE A 162 15.99 -1.73 -6.16
C ILE A 162 16.46 -0.28 -6.26
N GLU A 163 16.16 0.35 -7.39
CA GLU A 163 16.48 1.75 -7.63
C GLU A 163 15.62 2.68 -6.73
N PRO A 164 16.24 3.60 -5.98
CA PRO A 164 15.49 4.53 -5.14
C PRO A 164 14.64 5.51 -5.94
N LEU A 165 13.32 5.43 -5.75
CA LEU A 165 12.36 6.47 -6.16
C LEU A 165 12.31 7.65 -5.19
N MET A 166 11.72 8.78 -5.64
CA MET A 166 11.52 9.99 -4.84
C MET A 166 10.86 9.74 -3.49
N GLU A 167 9.93 8.78 -3.44
CA GLU A 167 9.21 8.39 -2.23
C GLU A 167 10.15 7.80 -1.18
N HIS A 168 11.14 6.98 -1.57
CA HIS A 168 12.12 6.43 -0.63
C HIS A 168 13.00 7.53 -0.04
N TYR A 169 13.47 8.44 -0.88
CA TYR A 169 14.23 9.58 -0.41
C TYR A 169 13.40 10.47 0.51
N GLY A 170 12.12 10.69 0.18
CA GLY A 170 11.18 11.41 1.04
C GLY A 170 11.07 10.79 2.44
N CYS A 171 11.00 9.45 2.52
CA CYS A 171 11.01 8.74 3.81
C CYS A 171 12.31 8.95 4.59
N MET A 172 13.47 8.88 3.91
CA MET A 172 14.78 9.09 4.55
C MET A 172 14.96 10.52 5.04
N VAL A 173 14.56 11.50 4.23
CA VAL A 173 14.59 12.92 4.61
C VAL A 173 13.66 13.18 5.79
N ASP A 174 12.44 12.64 5.80
CA ASP A 174 11.51 12.75 6.94
C ASP A 174 12.12 12.14 8.22
N LEU A 175 12.69 10.95 8.12
CA LEU A 175 13.38 10.27 9.23
C LEU A 175 14.52 11.11 9.82
N LEU A 176 15.43 11.60 8.97
CA LEU A 176 16.60 12.38 9.39
C LEU A 176 16.18 13.73 9.98
N CYS A 177 15.23 14.43 9.36
CA CYS A 177 14.70 15.70 9.86
C CYS A 177 14.06 15.53 11.24
N ARG A 178 13.23 14.49 11.45
CA ARG A 178 12.61 14.21 12.76
C ARG A 178 13.63 13.87 13.84
N ALA A 179 14.76 13.29 13.46
CA ALA A 179 15.86 13.01 14.38
C ALA A 179 16.79 14.22 14.63
N GLY A 180 16.53 15.38 14.01
CA GLY A 180 17.38 16.57 14.12
C GLY A 180 18.65 16.53 13.27
N LEU A 181 18.79 15.56 12.36
CA LEU A 181 19.94 15.36 11.49
C LEU A 181 19.78 16.13 10.17
N VAL A 182 19.55 17.44 10.25
CA VAL A 182 19.14 18.28 9.10
C VAL A 182 20.22 18.38 8.02
N GLU A 183 21.48 18.56 8.41
CA GLU A 183 22.61 18.62 7.46
C GLU A 183 22.72 17.34 6.63
N GLU A 184 22.46 16.20 7.26
CA GLU A 184 22.48 14.93 6.58
C GLU A 184 21.26 14.74 5.68
N ALA A 185 20.08 15.16 6.14
CA ALA A 185 18.89 15.18 5.30
C ALA A 185 19.12 16.02 4.03
N TYR A 186 19.80 17.16 4.15
CA TYR A 186 20.18 18.00 3.01
C TYR A 186 21.13 17.27 2.06
N GLY A 187 22.20 16.65 2.58
CA GLY A 187 23.11 15.85 1.75
C GLY A 187 22.39 14.70 1.02
N PHE A 188 21.38 14.09 1.65
CA PHE A 188 20.56 13.06 1.03
C PHE A 188 19.76 13.59 -0.17
N VAL A 189 19.21 14.80 -0.09
CA VAL A 189 18.51 15.46 -1.21
C VAL A 189 19.46 15.73 -2.39
N GLU A 190 20.70 16.14 -2.12
CA GLU A 190 21.69 16.38 -3.17
C GLU A 190 22.00 15.10 -3.98
N THR A 191 22.03 13.94 -3.33
CA THR A 191 22.23 12.66 -4.02
C THR A 191 21.11 12.30 -4.99
N MET A 192 19.88 12.80 -4.78
CA MET A 192 18.75 12.60 -5.70
C MET A 192 18.99 13.21 -7.08
N HIS A 193 19.70 14.33 -7.14
CA HIS A 193 19.94 15.06 -8.39
C HIS A 193 20.94 14.32 -9.28
N ILE A 194 21.84 13.54 -8.69
CA ILE A 194 22.88 12.79 -9.40
C ILE A 194 22.28 11.56 -10.11
N SER A 195 21.31 10.88 -9.49
CA SER A 195 20.66 9.71 -10.07
C SER A 195 19.68 10.01 -11.22
N ARG A 196 19.36 11.28 -11.50
CA ARG A 196 18.47 11.69 -12.62
C ARG A 196 19.21 11.98 -13.94
N ILE A 197 20.54 11.96 -13.94
CA ILE A 197 21.37 12.40 -15.07
C ILE A 197 22.09 11.21 -15.77
N GLN A 198 21.91 9.97 -15.27
CA GLN A 198 22.35 8.73 -15.94
C GLN A 198 21.15 7.93 -16.44
#